data_AF-A0A444HIA0-F1
#
_entry.id   AF-A0A444HIA0-F1
#
_cell.length_a   1.000
_cell.length_b   1.000
_cell.length_c   1.000
_cell.angle_alpha   90.00
_cell.angle_beta   90.00
_cell.angle_gamma   90.00
#
_symmetry.space_group_name_H-M   'P 1'
#
loop_
_entity.id
_entity.type
_entity.pdbx_description
1 polymer ?
#
loop_
_entity_poly.entity_id
_entity_poly.type
_entity_poly.pdbx_seq_one_letter_code
_entity_poly.pdbx_strand_id
1 'polypeptide(L)'
;MAAYRFYPRADAAQDKIWRDTFEAWGEKQADAYILGLHVYLQRLCEERLIWRQLPQRLAVPADIRRRAYFSRYEHHYLFFRELENGDLGVMSILHERMDLPVRLKEDLAALSNKEL
;
A
#
# COMPACT_ATOMS: atom_id res chain seq x y z
N MET A 1 -5.24 -6.68 18.59
CA MET A 1 -4.17 -6.73 17.57
C MET A 1 -4.56 -5.76 16.48
N ALA A 2 -3.63 -4.93 16.00
CA ALA A 2 -3.92 -4.01 14.90
C ALA A 2 -4.18 -4.81 13.62
N ALA A 3 -5.29 -4.52 12.94
CA ALA A 3 -5.59 -5.10 11.64
C ALA A 3 -5.16 -4.12 10.53
N TYR A 4 -5.25 -4.54 9.28
CA TYR A 4 -5.10 -3.64 8.14
C TYR A 4 -6.38 -3.61 7.30
N ARG A 5 -6.61 -2.47 6.64
CA ARG A 5 -7.74 -2.22 5.75
C ARG A 5 -7.24 -1.55 4.49
N PHE A 6 -7.82 -1.87 3.35
CA PHE A 6 -7.46 -1.26 2.08
C PHE A 6 -8.40 -0.12 1.73
N TYR A 7 -7.83 0.98 1.25
CA TYR A 7 -8.57 1.93 0.45
C TYR A 7 -8.89 1.32 -0.92
N PRO A 8 -9.95 1.78 -1.62
CA PRO A 8 -10.38 1.17 -2.88
C PRO A 8 -9.29 1.06 -3.96
N ARG A 9 -8.35 2.02 -4.01
CA ARG A 9 -7.23 1.98 -4.97
C ARG A 9 -6.21 0.90 -4.63
N ALA A 10 -5.87 0.74 -3.35
CA ALA A 10 -4.99 -0.32 -2.90
C ALA A 10 -5.63 -1.70 -3.09
N ASP A 11 -6.93 -1.81 -2.85
CA ASP A 11 -7.67 -3.06 -3.05
C ASP A 11 -7.68 -3.47 -4.54
N ALA A 12 -8.05 -2.56 -5.43
CA ALA A 12 -8.03 -2.80 -6.88
C ALA A 12 -6.60 -3.08 -7.42
N ALA A 13 -5.56 -2.59 -6.75
CA ALA A 13 -4.19 -2.92 -7.11
C ALA A 13 -3.86 -4.40 -6.86
N GLN A 14 -4.45 -5.05 -5.84
CA GLN A 14 -4.26 -6.48 -5.58
C GLN A 14 -4.73 -7.32 -6.77
N ASP A 15 -5.92 -7.03 -7.30
CA ASP A 15 -6.45 -7.69 -8.49
C ASP A 15 -5.53 -7.54 -9.69
N LYS A 16 -4.98 -6.33 -9.89
CA LYS A 16 -4.04 -6.07 -10.98
C LYS A 16 -2.74 -6.86 -10.80
N ILE A 17 -2.19 -6.86 -9.59
CA ILE A 17 -0.97 -7.59 -9.25
C ILE A 17 -1.18 -9.08 -9.51
N TRP A 18 -2.29 -9.65 -9.05
CA TRP A 18 -2.59 -11.06 -9.26
C TRP A 18 -2.69 -11.38 -10.76
N ARG A 19 -3.46 -10.59 -11.53
CA ARG A 19 -3.61 -10.81 -12.98
C ARG A 19 -2.28 -10.71 -13.73
N ASP A 20 -1.52 -9.64 -13.50
CA ASP A 20 -0.21 -9.45 -14.14
C ASP A 20 0.74 -10.61 -13.80
N THR A 21 0.69 -11.09 -12.54
CA THR A 21 1.53 -12.19 -12.07
C THR A 21 1.09 -13.53 -12.66
N PHE A 22 -0.22 -13.75 -12.76
CA PHE A 22 -0.80 -14.93 -13.38
C PHE A 22 -0.43 -15.03 -14.87
N GLU A 23 -0.57 -13.93 -15.60
CA GLU A 23 -0.25 -13.87 -17.04
C GLU A 23 1.24 -14.15 -17.31
N ALA A 24 2.13 -13.68 -16.43
CA ALA A 24 3.57 -13.83 -16.61
C ALA A 24 4.13 -15.17 -16.07
N TRP A 25 3.59 -15.69 -14.96
CA TRP A 25 4.21 -16.80 -14.21
C TRP A 25 3.23 -17.89 -13.74
N GLY A 26 1.95 -17.75 -14.03
CA GLY A 26 0.91 -18.72 -13.68
C GLY A 26 0.30 -18.56 -12.28
N GLU A 27 -0.81 -19.26 -12.07
CA GLU A 27 -1.69 -19.17 -10.89
C GLU A 27 -0.95 -19.37 -9.57
N LYS A 28 -0.15 -20.43 -9.47
CA LYS A 28 0.59 -20.73 -8.24
C LYS A 28 1.49 -19.57 -7.79
N GLN A 29 2.08 -18.84 -8.74
CA GLN A 29 2.93 -17.69 -8.43
C GLN A 29 2.08 -16.47 -8.03
N ALA A 30 0.96 -16.24 -8.70
CA ALA A 30 0.02 -15.16 -8.38
C ALA A 30 -0.55 -15.30 -6.96
N ASP A 31 -1.00 -16.51 -6.60
CA ASP A 31 -1.53 -16.83 -5.27
C ASP A 31 -0.46 -16.66 -4.19
N ALA A 32 0.73 -17.22 -4.41
CA ALA A 32 1.84 -17.10 -3.47
C ALA A 32 2.23 -15.63 -3.24
N TYR A 33 2.20 -14.81 -4.30
CA TYR A 33 2.55 -13.40 -4.21
C TYR A 33 1.56 -12.61 -3.35
N ILE A 34 0.25 -12.78 -3.60
CA ILE A 34 -0.81 -12.11 -2.83
C ILE A 34 -0.86 -12.61 -1.39
N LEU A 35 -0.74 -13.93 -1.16
CA LEU A 35 -0.68 -14.47 0.20
C LEU A 35 0.52 -13.90 0.98
N GLY A 36 1.70 -13.86 0.36
CA GLY A 36 2.88 -13.28 0.98
C GLY A 36 2.75 -11.77 1.25
N LEU A 37 2.06 -11.03 0.37
CA LEU A 37 1.72 -9.63 0.58
C LEU A 37 0.87 -9.44 1.85
N HIS A 38 -0.13 -10.28 2.07
CA HIS A 38 -0.97 -10.24 3.26
C HIS A 38 -0.22 -10.60 4.54
N VAL A 39 0.65 -11.62 4.49
CA VAL A 39 1.55 -11.96 5.61
C VAL A 39 2.46 -10.78 5.95
N TYR A 40 2.97 -10.09 4.94
CA TYR A 40 3.82 -8.91 5.14
C TYR A 40 3.06 -7.72 5.74
N LEU A 41 1.81 -7.47 5.32
CA LEU A 41 0.95 -6.46 5.92
C LEU A 41 0.65 -6.75 7.39
N GLN A 42 0.43 -8.02 7.75
CA GLN A 42 0.29 -8.45 9.14
C GLN A 42 1.54 -8.12 9.95
N ARG A 43 2.73 -8.40 9.41
CA ARG A 43 3.99 -8.02 10.04
C ARG A 43 4.12 -6.51 10.23
N LEU A 44 3.65 -5.69 9.27
CA LEU A 44 3.65 -4.24 9.41
C LEU A 44 2.77 -3.76 10.58
N CYS A 45 1.68 -4.45 10.89
CA CYS A 45 0.85 -4.15 12.07
C CYS A 45 1.58 -4.41 13.39
N GLU A 46 2.54 -5.34 13.41
CA GLU A 46 3.26 -5.77 14.61
C GLU A 46 4.60 -5.02 14.80
N GLU A 47 5.28 -4.70 13.71
CA GLU A 47 6.62 -4.11 13.72
C GLU A 47 6.65 -2.70 13.12
N ARG A 48 6.47 -1.66 13.96
CA ARG A 48 6.58 -0.26 13.50
C ARG A 48 7.99 0.14 13.05
N LEU A 49 9.03 -0.59 13.48
CA LEU A 49 10.43 -0.28 13.16
C LEU A 49 10.77 -0.41 11.67
N ILE A 50 9.98 -1.17 10.92
CA ILE A 50 10.18 -1.34 9.46
C ILE A 50 9.45 -0.26 8.63
N TRP A 51 8.72 0.66 9.28
CA TRP A 51 8.03 1.75 8.60
C TRP A 51 9.00 2.85 8.21
N ARG A 52 8.88 3.37 6.98
CA ARG A 52 9.62 4.55 6.53
C ARG A 52 8.66 5.70 6.33
N GLN A 53 8.98 6.87 6.89
CA GLN A 53 8.14 8.05 6.72
C GLN A 53 8.18 8.53 5.26
N LEU A 54 7.03 8.93 4.72
CA LEU A 54 6.94 9.43 3.37
C LEU A 54 7.73 10.76 3.23
N PRO A 55 8.55 10.93 2.16
CA PRO A 55 9.37 12.14 2.00
C PRO A 55 8.54 13.42 1.95
N GLN A 56 9.01 14.45 2.65
CA GLN A 56 8.31 15.75 2.73
C GLN A 56 8.19 16.50 1.41
N ARG A 57 8.90 16.11 0.35
CA ARG A 57 8.85 16.78 -0.96
C ARG A 57 7.65 16.40 -1.83
N LEU A 58 6.86 15.40 -1.43
CA LEU A 58 5.70 14.97 -2.22
C LEU A 58 4.55 15.99 -2.11
N ALA A 59 3.92 16.35 -3.22
CA ALA A 59 2.78 17.27 -3.23
C ALA A 59 1.48 16.56 -2.78
N VAL A 60 1.37 16.29 -1.48
CA VAL A 60 0.23 15.62 -0.83
C VAL A 60 -0.34 16.45 0.32
N PRO A 61 -1.63 16.33 0.68
CA PRO A 61 -2.20 17.05 1.82
C PRO A 61 -1.37 16.90 3.10
N ALA A 62 -1.19 18.00 3.85
CA ALA A 62 -0.23 18.07 4.97
C ALA A 62 -0.63 17.18 6.17
N ASP A 63 -1.92 16.92 6.33
CA ASP A 63 -2.52 15.97 7.27
C ASP A 63 -2.16 14.51 6.91
N ILE A 64 -2.33 14.12 5.63
CA ILE A 64 -1.94 12.80 5.13
C ILE A 64 -0.42 12.62 5.28
N ARG A 65 0.36 13.63 4.87
CA ARG A 65 1.83 13.57 4.89
C ARG A 65 2.42 13.29 6.28
N ARG A 66 1.82 13.88 7.32
CA ARG A 66 2.30 13.76 8.70
C ARG A 66 2.12 12.36 9.30
N ARG A 67 1.25 11.54 8.71
CA ARG A 67 0.93 10.19 9.19
C ARG A 67 1.06 9.13 8.10
N ALA A 68 1.74 9.44 6.99
CA ALA A 68 1.95 8.53 5.88
C ALA A 68 3.33 7.88 5.94
N TYR A 69 3.33 6.57 5.75
CA TYR A 69 4.50 5.71 5.76
C TYR A 69 4.52 4.83 4.51
N PHE A 70 5.65 4.22 4.26
CA PHE A 70 5.79 3.20 3.26
C PHE A 70 6.73 2.08 3.68
N SER A 71 6.53 0.93 3.05
CA SER A 71 7.48 -0.18 3.09
C SER A 71 7.53 -0.88 1.72
N ARG A 72 8.58 -1.66 1.47
CA ARG A 72 8.74 -2.43 0.23
C ARG A 72 8.51 -3.92 0.53
N TYR A 73 7.59 -4.52 -0.22
CA TYR A 73 7.41 -5.96 -0.30
C TYR A 73 7.74 -6.41 -1.72
N GLU A 74 8.81 -7.18 -1.87
CA GLU A 74 9.30 -7.61 -3.18
C GLU A 74 9.39 -6.43 -4.17
N HIS A 75 8.65 -6.48 -5.28
CA HIS A 75 8.61 -5.44 -6.31
C HIS A 75 7.56 -4.34 -6.07
N HIS A 76 6.83 -4.36 -4.97
CA HIS A 76 5.77 -3.38 -4.67
C HIS A 76 6.09 -2.53 -3.44
N TYR A 77 5.77 -1.24 -3.56
CA TYR A 77 5.75 -0.30 -2.45
C TYR A 77 4.35 -0.20 -1.89
N LEU A 78 4.24 -0.41 -0.59
CA LEU A 78 3.01 -0.29 0.19
C LEU A 78 3.02 1.07 0.86
N PHE A 79 2.04 1.92 0.55
CA PHE A 79 1.85 3.22 1.17
C PHE A 79 0.66 3.14 2.12
N PHE A 80 0.87 3.50 3.38
CA PHE A 80 -0.13 3.31 4.43
C PHE A 80 -0.06 4.40 5.50
N ARG A 81 -1.13 4.48 6.29
CA ARG A 81 -1.23 5.35 7.46
C ARG A 81 -1.81 4.59 8.64
N GLU A 82 -1.54 5.07 9.84
CA GLU A 82 -2.25 4.60 11.03
C GLU A 82 -3.62 5.30 11.11
N LEU A 83 -4.68 4.51 11.28
CA LEU A 83 -6.04 4.96 11.50
C LEU A 83 -6.26 5.28 12.99
N GLU A 84 -7.33 5.99 13.32
CA GLU A 84 -7.61 6.43 14.69
C GLU A 84 -7.77 5.27 15.69
N ASN A 85 -8.25 4.12 15.20
CA ASN A 85 -8.41 2.90 16.00
C ASN A 85 -7.11 2.07 16.11
N GLY A 86 -5.99 2.55 15.56
CA GLY A 86 -4.70 1.86 15.54
C GLY A 86 -4.53 0.83 14.42
N ASP A 87 -5.52 0.66 13.53
CA ASP A 87 -5.38 -0.18 12.34
C ASP A 87 -4.49 0.50 11.28
N LEU A 88 -3.93 -0.30 10.38
CA LEU A 88 -3.24 0.18 9.19
C LEU A 88 -4.22 0.42 8.04
N GLY A 89 -4.32 1.66 7.58
CA GLY A 89 -5.01 2.01 6.33
C GLY A 89 -4.04 1.98 5.16
N VAL A 90 -4.10 0.95 4.32
CA VAL A 90 -3.29 0.79 3.10
C VAL A 90 -3.88 1.64 2.00
N MET A 91 -3.22 2.75 1.69
CA MET A 91 -3.68 3.80 0.78
C MET A 91 -3.40 3.48 -0.69
N SER A 92 -2.23 2.90 -0.98
CA SER A 92 -1.80 2.59 -2.35
C SER A 92 -0.76 1.47 -2.36
N ILE A 93 -0.76 0.67 -3.43
CA ILE A 93 0.21 -0.40 -3.69
C ILE A 93 0.73 -0.18 -5.12
N LEU A 94 2.02 0.13 -5.25
CA LEU A 94 2.60 0.51 -6.54
C LEU A 94 3.82 -0.34 -6.88
N HIS A 95 3.90 -0.80 -8.12
CA HIS A 95 5.07 -1.53 -8.61
C HIS A 95 6.28 -0.60 -8.71
N GLU A 96 7.48 -1.07 -8.38
CA GLU A 96 8.72 -0.27 -8.34
C GLU A 96 9.14 0.34 -9.67
N ARG A 97 8.64 -0.21 -10.78
CA ARG A 97 8.86 0.29 -12.15
C ARG A 97 7.92 1.42 -12.55
N MET A 98 6.93 1.76 -11.72
CA MET A 98 6.03 2.89 -11.98
C MET A 98 6.70 4.22 -11.61
N ASP A 99 6.19 5.31 -12.18
CA ASP A 99 6.49 6.66 -11.68
C ASP A 99 5.80 6.85 -10.32
N LEU A 100 6.48 6.41 -9.25
CA LEU A 100 5.94 6.39 -7.89
C LEU A 100 5.44 7.78 -7.43
N PRO A 101 6.20 8.89 -7.61
CA PRO A 101 5.70 10.21 -7.25
C PRO A 101 4.39 10.60 -7.93
N VAL A 102 4.27 10.35 -9.23
CA VAL A 102 3.07 10.70 -10.01
C VAL A 102 1.89 9.81 -9.59
N ARG A 103 2.08 8.49 -9.58
CA ARG A 103 1.01 7.53 -9.24
C ARG A 103 0.53 7.66 -7.81
N LEU A 104 1.44 7.86 -6.86
CA LEU A 104 1.07 8.06 -5.47
C LEU A 104 0.26 9.35 -5.29
N LYS A 105 0.62 10.43 -5.99
CA LYS A 105 -0.17 11.67 -5.97
C LYS A 105 -1.58 11.44 -6.52
N GLU A 106 -1.73 10.70 -7.62
CA GLU A 106 -3.03 10.35 -8.21
C GLU A 106 -3.90 9.54 -7.23
N ASP A 107 -3.34 8.51 -6.61
CA ASP A 107 -4.07 7.68 -5.65
C ASP A 107 -4.47 8.46 -4.40
N LEU A 108 -3.57 9.28 -3.85
CA LEU A 108 -3.86 10.08 -2.66
C LEU A 108 -4.89 11.19 -2.94
N ALA A 109 -4.92 11.76 -4.14
CA ALA A 109 -5.97 12.69 -4.55
C ALA A 109 -7.35 12.02 -4.65
N ALA A 110 -7.41 10.71 -4.87
CA ALA A 110 -8.67 9.96 -4.87
C ALA A 110 -9.19 9.65 -3.45
N LEU A 111 -8.35 9.76 -2.41
CA LEU A 111 -8.73 9.47 -1.02
C LEU A 111 -9.60 10.56 -0.40
N SER A 112 -9.42 11.83 -0.79
CA SER A 112 -10.18 12.96 -0.24
C SER A 112 -11.69 12.91 -0.55
N ASN A 113 -12.13 11.93 -1.35
CA ASN A 113 -13.53 11.75 -1.72
C ASN A 113 -14.24 10.60 -0.98
N LYS A 114 -13.54 9.82 -0.14
CA LYS A 114 -14.15 8.70 0.60
C LYS A 114 -13.45 8.47 1.94
N GLU A 115 -14.19 8.65 3.03
CA GLU A 115 -13.78 8.10 4.33
C GLU A 115 -14.01 6.59 4.34
N LEU A 116 -13.11 5.86 5.03
CA LEU A 116 -13.20 4.41 5.25
C LEU A 116 -14.15 4.10 6.41
#